data_AF-A0A6B3GV91-F1
#
_entry.id   AF-A0A6B3GV91-F1
#
_cell.length_a   1.000
_cell.length_b   1.000
_cell.length_c   1.000
_cell.angle_alpha   90.00
_cell.angle_beta   90.00
_cell.angle_gamma   90.00
#
_symmetry.space_group_name_H-M   'P 1'
#
loop_
_entity.id
_entity.type
_entity.pdbx_description
1 polymer ?
#
loop_
_entity_poly.entity_id
_entity_poly.type
_entity_poly.pdbx_seq_one_letter_code
_entity_poly.pdbx_strand_id
1 'polypeptide(L)'
;PADRVSDLARRASAEARAVLRHQRHPAESLRRPGPPGARAPLTGPSVNILAFDEELRFGPHPATLHNLSIGPVDDLAVAVHASYGEGGMHVDLLGNPRLYSQEELTRHHQRLCRVVEAFADD
;
A
#
# COMPACT_ATOMS: atom_id res chain seq x y z
N PRO A 1 10.68 -5.29 -21.42
CA PRO A 1 9.52 -4.35 -21.43
C PRO A 1 10.01 -2.94 -21.80
N ALA A 2 9.31 -2.24 -22.71
CA ALA A 2 9.70 -0.92 -23.22
C ALA A 2 8.68 0.18 -22.86
N ASP A 3 7.80 -0.08 -21.88
CA ASP A 3 6.82 0.91 -21.42
C ASP A 3 7.51 2.05 -20.67
N ARG A 4 7.01 3.28 -20.87
CA ARG A 4 7.33 4.41 -19.99
C ARG A 4 6.63 4.25 -18.66
N VAL A 5 7.16 4.88 -17.61
CA VAL A 5 6.55 4.86 -16.27
C VAL A 5 5.12 5.42 -16.32
N SER A 6 4.92 6.50 -17.07
CA SER A 6 3.61 7.14 -17.25
C SER A 6 2.56 6.24 -17.92
N ASP A 7 2.97 5.37 -18.86
CA ASP A 7 2.08 4.42 -19.51
C ASP A 7 1.64 3.32 -18.55
N LEU A 8 2.57 2.80 -17.75
CA LEU A 8 2.27 1.83 -16.69
C LEU A 8 1.33 2.43 -15.65
N ALA A 9 1.62 3.64 -15.15
CA ALA A 9 0.79 4.33 -14.16
C ALA A 9 -0.63 4.57 -14.67
N ARG A 10 -0.79 4.94 -15.95
CA ARG A 10 -2.10 5.14 -16.57
C ARG A 10 -2.91 3.85 -16.63
N ARG A 11 -2.28 2.74 -17.02
CA ARG A 11 -2.95 1.42 -17.07
C ARG A 11 -3.36 0.96 -15.67
N ALA A 12 -2.45 1.04 -14.70
CA ALA A 12 -2.74 0.68 -13.31
C ALA A 12 -3.90 1.53 -12.74
N SER A 13 -3.93 2.84 -13.01
CA SER A 13 -5.03 3.72 -12.61
C SER A 13 -6.36 3.34 -13.26
N ALA A 14 -6.36 2.99 -14.56
CA ALA A 14 -7.55 2.55 -15.27
C ALA A 14 -8.11 1.23 -14.71
N GLU A 15 -7.24 0.26 -14.43
CA GLU A 15 -7.61 -1.02 -13.81
C GLU A 15 -8.15 -0.84 -12.39
N ALA A 16 -7.48 -0.04 -11.55
CA ALA A 16 -7.94 0.28 -10.20
C ALA A 16 -9.35 0.89 -10.23
N ARG A 17 -9.58 1.90 -11.09
CA ARG A 17 -10.91 2.51 -11.26
C ARG A 17 -11.96 1.51 -11.76
N ALA A 18 -11.56 0.55 -12.60
CA ALA A 18 -12.46 -0.47 -13.08
C ALA A 18 -12.92 -1.42 -11.97
N VAL A 19 -11.99 -1.86 -11.13
CA VAL A 19 -12.26 -2.75 -9.99
C VAL A 19 -13.02 -2.03 -8.86
N LEU A 20 -12.74 -0.75 -8.62
CA LEU A 20 -13.40 0.04 -7.57
C LEU A 20 -14.92 0.14 -7.73
N ARG A 21 -15.45 -0.02 -8.95
CA ARG A 21 -16.91 -0.13 -9.17
C ARG A 21 -17.54 -1.34 -8.47
N HIS A 22 -16.74 -2.34 -8.12
CA HIS A 22 -17.15 -3.59 -7.50
C HIS A 22 -16.61 -3.75 -6.06
N GLN A 23 -16.06 -2.70 -5.46
CA GLN A 23 -15.39 -2.74 -4.15
C GLN A 23 -16.28 -3.19 -2.97
N ARG A 24 -17.60 -3.19 -3.14
CA ARG A 24 -18.55 -3.68 -2.11
C ARG A 24 -18.60 -5.20 -2.01
N HIS A 25 -18.02 -5.93 -2.98
CA HIS A 25 -17.91 -7.37 -2.91
C HIS A 25 -16.73 -7.75 -2.00
N PRO A 26 -16.97 -8.49 -0.89
CA PRO A 26 -15.91 -8.88 0.03
C PRO A 26 -14.85 -9.72 -0.69
N ALA A 27 -13.57 -9.43 -0.46
CA ALA A 27 -12.48 -10.16 -1.10
C ALA A 27 -12.52 -11.67 -0.75
N GLU A 28 -13.01 -12.01 0.44
CA GLU A 28 -13.21 -13.38 0.90
C GLU A 28 -14.16 -14.18 -0.01
N SER A 29 -15.13 -13.50 -0.63
CA SER A 29 -16.06 -14.14 -1.57
C SER A 29 -15.41 -14.52 -2.91
N LEU A 30 -14.26 -13.94 -3.24
CA LEU A 30 -13.49 -14.26 -4.43
C LEU A 30 -12.60 -15.50 -4.23
N ARG A 31 -12.48 -16.00 -2.99
CA ARG A 31 -11.71 -17.21 -2.70
C ARG A 31 -12.36 -18.40 -3.37
N ARG A 32 -11.59 -19.10 -4.19
CA ARG A 32 -11.99 -20.44 -4.63
C ARG A 32 -11.96 -21.39 -3.43
N PRO A 33 -12.98 -22.24 -3.25
CA PRO A 33 -12.93 -23.26 -2.21
C PRO A 33 -11.72 -24.17 -2.45
N GLY A 34 -10.76 -24.10 -1.54
CA GLY A 34 -9.59 -24.97 -1.50
C GLY A 34 -9.75 -26.05 -0.42
N PRO A 35 -8.80 -27.00 -0.31
CA PRO A 35 -8.83 -28.00 0.75
C PRO A 35 -8.85 -27.34 2.15
N PRO A 36 -9.52 -27.96 3.14
CA PRO A 36 -9.58 -27.45 4.51
C PRO A 36 -8.18 -27.12 5.05
N GLY A 37 -7.98 -25.89 5.53
CA GLY A 37 -6.70 -25.43 6.09
C GLY A 37 -5.74 -24.78 5.09
N ALA A 38 -5.98 -24.86 3.78
CA ALA A 38 -5.19 -24.12 2.79
C ALA A 38 -5.71 -22.67 2.67
N ARG A 39 -5.11 -21.75 3.43
CA ARG A 39 -5.37 -20.31 3.31
C ARG A 39 -4.29 -19.68 2.43
N ALA A 40 -4.31 -19.98 1.12
CA ALA A 40 -3.44 -19.27 0.18
C ALA A 40 -3.87 -17.79 0.14
N PRO A 41 -2.92 -16.84 0.20
CA PRO A 41 -3.26 -15.43 0.07
C PRO A 41 -3.87 -15.18 -1.33
N LEU A 42 -4.96 -14.39 -1.37
CA LEU A 42 -5.67 -14.05 -2.61
C LEU A 42 -4.79 -13.22 -3.56
N THR A 43 -3.89 -12.43 -2.99
CA THR A 43 -3.00 -11.49 -3.65
C THR A 43 -1.62 -11.58 -2.99
N GLY A 44 -0.57 -11.19 -3.72
CA GLY A 44 0.75 -10.97 -3.15
C GLY A 44 0.81 -9.65 -2.36
N PRO A 45 1.79 -8.76 -2.61
CA PRO A 45 1.91 -7.52 -1.87
C PRO A 45 0.67 -6.64 -2.05
N SER A 46 0.13 -6.11 -0.95
CA SER A 46 -0.95 -5.13 -0.99
C SER A 46 -0.38 -3.70 -1.01
N VAL A 47 -1.10 -2.78 -1.66
CA VAL A 47 -0.78 -1.35 -1.63
C VAL A 47 -1.97 -0.62 -1.04
N ASN A 48 -1.76 0.06 0.09
CA ASN A 48 -2.77 0.83 0.77
C ASN A 48 -2.41 2.32 0.72
N ILE A 49 -3.18 3.10 -0.04
CA ILE A 49 -2.97 4.54 -0.17
C ILE A 49 -3.90 5.24 0.84
N LEU A 50 -3.31 5.71 1.92
CA LEU A 50 -3.94 6.42 3.01
C LEU A 50 -3.76 7.92 2.76
N ALA A 51 -4.64 8.45 1.92
CA ALA A 51 -4.75 9.87 1.65
C ALA A 51 -5.61 10.52 2.75
N PHE A 52 -4.98 10.91 3.86
CA PHE A 52 -5.65 11.65 4.93
C PHE A 52 -5.25 13.12 4.82
N ASP A 53 -6.26 13.98 4.71
CA ASP A 53 -6.08 15.43 4.58
C ASP A 53 -6.55 16.20 5.82
N GLU A 54 -6.48 15.55 6.98
CA GLU A 54 -7.05 16.12 8.18
C GLU A 54 -5.95 16.73 9.04
N GLU A 55 -5.85 18.05 8.94
CA GLU A 55 -5.25 18.90 9.97
C GLU A 55 -6.02 18.64 11.28
N LEU A 56 -5.63 17.60 12.02
CA LEU A 56 -6.27 17.20 13.25
C LEU A 56 -6.03 18.30 14.28
N ARG A 57 -7.10 18.90 14.82
CA ARG A 57 -7.00 19.98 15.80
C ARG A 57 -7.87 19.69 17.01
N PHE A 58 -7.33 19.95 18.20
CA PHE A 58 -8.07 19.99 19.46
C PHE A 58 -8.23 21.45 19.88
N GLY A 59 -9.34 22.07 19.46
CA GLY A 59 -9.54 23.51 19.61
C GLY A 59 -8.51 24.31 18.79
N PRO A 60 -7.70 25.20 19.41
CA PRO A 60 -6.67 25.95 18.70
C PRO A 60 -5.38 25.13 18.45
N HIS A 61 -5.25 23.93 19.01
CA HIS A 61 -3.99 23.18 19.01
C HIS A 61 -3.95 22.14 17.87
N PRO A 62 -2.93 22.16 17.00
CA PRO A 62 -2.72 21.11 16.01
C PRO A 62 -2.25 19.81 16.67
N ALA A 63 -2.57 18.68 16.05
CA ALA A 63 -2.18 17.35 16.46
C ALA A 63 -1.78 16.50 15.25
N THR A 64 -0.94 15.51 15.51
CA THR A 64 -0.41 14.61 14.49
C THR A 64 -0.97 13.21 14.70
N LEU A 65 -1.51 12.62 13.64
CA LEU A 65 -1.97 11.25 13.66
C LEU A 65 -0.78 10.31 13.45
N HIS A 66 -0.51 9.44 14.41
CA HIS A 66 0.47 8.37 14.29
C HIS A 66 -0.26 7.03 14.20
N ASN A 67 -0.24 6.40 13.02
CA ASN A 67 -0.81 5.08 12.86
C ASN A 67 0.08 4.04 13.55
N LEU A 68 -0.51 3.23 14.44
CA LEU A 68 0.21 2.16 15.13
C LEU A 68 0.04 0.79 14.45
N SER A 69 -1.02 0.60 13.67
CA SER A 69 -1.31 -0.68 13.01
C SER A 69 -2.31 -0.50 11.87
N ILE A 70 -2.02 -1.12 10.72
CA ILE A 70 -2.97 -1.28 9.60
C ILE A 70 -3.72 -2.62 9.65
N GLY A 71 -3.62 -3.36 10.77
CA GLY A 71 -4.13 -4.72 10.90
C GLY A 71 -3.11 -5.79 10.47
N PRO A 72 -3.52 -7.07 10.44
CA PRO A 72 -2.64 -8.18 10.09
C PRO A 72 -2.25 -8.14 8.61
N VAL A 73 -0.97 -8.41 8.34
CA VAL A 73 -0.41 -8.52 6.99
C VAL A 73 -0.14 -10.00 6.70
N ASP A 74 -0.85 -10.55 5.71
CA ASP A 74 -0.72 -11.97 5.34
C ASP A 74 0.68 -12.28 4.74
N ASP A 75 1.22 -11.36 3.94
CA ASP A 75 2.54 -11.45 3.29
C ASP A 75 3.33 -10.14 3.42
N LEU A 76 3.13 -9.20 2.49
CA LEU A 76 3.80 -7.89 2.44
C LEU A 76 2.77 -6.80 2.12
N ALA A 77 2.91 -5.63 2.72
CA ALA A 77 2.05 -4.47 2.48
C ALA A 77 2.88 -3.20 2.36
N VAL A 78 2.59 -2.40 1.35
CA VAL A 78 3.09 -1.03 1.19
C VAL A 78 1.99 -0.07 1.63
N ALA A 79 2.20 0.65 2.73
CA ALA A 79 1.28 1.71 3.15
C ALA A 79 1.87 3.06 2.75
N VAL A 80 1.09 3.84 2.00
CA VAL A 80 1.47 5.17 1.52
C VAL A 80 0.61 6.19 2.22
N HIS A 81 1.24 7.03 3.03
CA HIS A 81 0.62 8.15 3.71
C HIS A 81 0.94 9.42 2.94
N ALA A 82 -0.03 9.95 2.20
CA ALA A 82 0.13 11.16 1.42
C ALA A 82 -0.43 12.36 2.22
N SER A 83 0.40 13.39 2.42
CA SER A 83 -0.03 14.69 2.95
C SER A 83 -0.20 15.67 1.79
N TYR A 84 -1.43 16.13 1.55
CA TYR A 84 -1.68 17.13 0.51
C TYR A 84 -1.22 18.54 0.93
N GLY A 85 -1.15 18.81 2.24
CA GLY A 85 -0.78 20.13 2.77
C GLY A 85 0.72 20.44 2.72
N GLU A 86 1.58 19.49 3.11
CA GLU A 86 3.04 19.70 3.15
C GLU A 86 3.78 19.14 1.92
N GLY A 87 3.05 18.49 0.99
CA GLY A 87 3.64 17.85 -0.19
C GLY A 87 4.50 16.62 0.11
N GLY A 88 4.41 16.08 1.33
CA GLY A 88 5.17 14.92 1.78
C GLY A 88 4.44 13.60 1.54
N MET A 89 5.20 12.57 1.17
CA MET A 89 4.74 11.18 1.12
C MET A 89 5.58 10.34 2.06
N HIS A 90 4.93 9.63 2.97
CA HIS A 90 5.57 8.64 3.84
C HIS A 90 5.19 7.24 3.40
N VAL A 91 6.17 6.34 3.33
CA VAL A 91 5.99 4.96 2.85
C VAL A 91 6.46 4.00 3.91
N ASP A 92 5.55 3.15 4.39
CA ASP A 92 5.84 2.03 5.27
C ASP A 92 5.84 0.71 4.50
N LEU A 93 6.82 -0.15 4.81
CA LEU A 93 6.85 -1.52 4.32
C LEU A 93 6.63 -2.48 5.48
N LEU A 94 5.48 -3.13 5.48
CA LEU A 94 5.08 -4.06 6.53
C LEU A 94 5.15 -5.50 6.00
N GLY A 95 5.83 -6.38 6.72
CA GLY A 95 5.92 -7.79 6.37
C GLY A 95 5.42 -8.69 7.48
N ASN A 96 4.92 -9.86 7.10
CA ASN A 96 4.62 -10.93 8.03
C ASN A 96 5.93 -11.35 8.74
N PRO A 97 6.02 -11.27 10.08
CA PRO A 97 7.25 -11.58 10.82
C PRO A 97 7.66 -13.06 10.75
N ARG A 98 6.78 -13.94 10.25
CA ARG A 98 7.12 -15.34 9.96
C ARG A 98 7.83 -15.53 8.62
N LEU A 99 7.74 -14.54 7.73
CA LEU A 99 8.25 -14.60 6.35
C LEU A 99 9.43 -13.64 6.12
N TYR A 100 9.49 -12.53 6.86
CA TYR A 100 10.50 -11.49 6.68
C TYR A 100 11.14 -11.08 8.00
N SER A 101 12.45 -10.86 7.95
CA SER A 101 13.20 -10.18 9.00
C SER A 101 13.15 -8.65 8.82
N GLN A 102 13.43 -7.92 9.90
CA GLN A 102 13.53 -6.46 9.85
C GLN A 102 14.61 -5.97 8.87
N GLU A 103 15.72 -6.71 8.74
CA GLU A 103 16.80 -6.36 7.83
C GLU A 103 16.36 -6.48 6.37
N GLU A 104 15.64 -7.56 6.02
CA GLU A 104 15.07 -7.76 4.68
C GLU A 104 14.07 -6.66 4.34
N LEU A 105 13.17 -6.33 5.27
CA LEU A 105 12.20 -5.25 5.07
C LEU A 105 12.89 -3.90 4.87
N THR A 106 13.91 -3.59 5.66
CA THR A 106 14.68 -2.35 5.50
C THR A 106 15.34 -2.28 4.12
N ARG A 107 15.93 -3.38 3.65
CA ARG A 107 16.56 -3.46 2.34
C ARG A 107 15.55 -3.33 1.20
N HIS A 108 14.39 -3.96 1.32
CA HIS A 108 13.32 -3.87 0.34
C HIS A 108 12.71 -2.46 0.30
N HIS A 109 12.50 -1.84 1.46
CA HIS A 109 12.03 -0.47 1.59
C HIS A 109 12.94 0.52 0.87
N GLN A 110 14.25 0.47 1.15
CA GLN A 110 15.22 1.34 0.47
C GLN A 110 15.25 1.14 -1.04
N ARG A 111 15.11 -0.10 -1.51
CA ARG A 111 15.03 -0.40 -2.95
C ARG A 111 13.75 0.15 -3.57
N LEU A 112 12.62 0.00 -2.88
CA LEU A 112 11.33 0.53 -3.31
C LEU A 112 11.39 2.05 -3.45
N CYS A 113 11.90 2.76 -2.43
CA CYS A 113 12.03 4.22 -2.48
C CYS A 113 12.88 4.68 -3.67
N ARG A 114 14.04 4.04 -3.91
CA ARG A 114 14.89 4.37 -5.07
C ARG A 114 14.18 4.15 -6.41
N VAL A 115 13.34 3.13 -6.53
CA VAL A 115 12.56 2.89 -7.75
C VAL A 115 11.51 3.98 -7.93
N VAL A 116 10.81 4.36 -6.85
CA VAL A 116 9.79 5.42 -6.88
C VAL A 116 10.40 6.78 -7.22
N GLU A 117 11.56 7.10 -6.65
CA GLU A 117 12.33 8.31 -6.99
C GLU A 117 12.71 8.31 -8.48
N ALA A 118 13.31 7.23 -8.97
CA ALA A 118 13.67 7.12 -10.39
C ALA A 118 12.45 7.18 -11.33
N PHE A 119 11.28 6.75 -10.88
CA PHE A 119 10.02 6.84 -11.63
C PHE A 119 9.45 8.26 -11.66
N ALA A 120 9.74 9.08 -10.65
CA ALA A 120 9.33 10.48 -10.61
C ALA A 120 10.21 11.38 -11.50
N ASP A 121 11.44 10.94 -11.77
CA ASP A 121 12.42 11.66 -12.60
C ASP A 121 12.30 11.35 -14.12
N ASP A 122 11.47 10.37 -14.53
CA ASP A 122 11.19 9.98 -15.95
C ASP A 122 10.05 10.79 -16.58
#